data_AF-A0A448S651-F1
#
_entry.id   AF-A0A448S651-F1
#
_cell.length_a   1.000
_cell.length_b   1.000
_cell.length_c   1.000
_cell.angle_alpha   90.00
_cell.angle_beta   90.00
_cell.angle_gamma   90.00
#
_symmetry.space_group_name_H-M   'P 1'
#
loop_
_entity.id
_entity.type
_entity.pdbx_description
1 polymer ?
#
loop_
_entity_poly.entity_id
_entity_poly.type
_entity_poly.pdbx_seq_one_letter_code
_entity_poly.pdbx_strand_id
1 'polypeptide(L)'
;MQHIIEGFLSFQKEIFPQRKELFRSLASSQNPKALFISCSDSRLVPELVTQQEPGQLFVIRNAGNIVPSFGPEPGGCRRPSNTRLWR
;
A
#
# COMPACT_ATOMS: atom_id res chain seq x y z
N MET A 1 -12.69 17.11 7.12
CA MET A 1 -11.26 17.45 6.95
C MET A 1 -10.55 17.62 8.30
N GLN A 2 -11.16 18.32 9.26
CA GLN A 2 -10.59 18.55 10.58
C GLN A 2 -10.02 17.30 11.28
N HIS A 3 -10.76 16.19 11.27
CA HIS A 3 -10.32 14.93 11.90
C HIS A 3 -9.06 14.29 11.30
N ILE A 4 -8.77 14.52 10.01
CA ILE A 4 -7.52 14.03 9.40
C ILE A 4 -6.33 14.82 9.96
N ILE A 5 -6.50 16.14 10.09
CA ILE A 5 -5.48 17.03 10.65
C ILE A 5 -5.25 16.68 12.13
N GLU A 6 -6.32 16.50 12.90
CA GLU A 6 -6.25 16.09 14.31
C GLU A 6 -5.51 14.75 14.47
N GLY A 7 -5.81 13.76 13.63
CA GLY A 7 -5.11 12.47 13.62
C GLY A 7 -3.61 12.61 13.32
N PHE A 8 -3.25 13.44 12.34
CA PHE A 8 -1.84 13.74 12.05
C PHE A 8 -1.13 14.45 13.21
N LEU A 9 -1.79 15.42 13.85
CA LEU A 9 -1.24 16.12 15.01
C LEU A 9 -1.05 15.19 16.21
N SER A 10 -1.99 14.28 16.47
CA SER A 10 -1.84 13.25 17.50
C SER A 10 -0.68 12.30 17.18
N PHE A 11 -0.56 11.85 15.94
CA PHE A 11 0.60 11.04 15.50
C PHE A 11 1.93 11.75 15.78
N GLN A 12 2.06 13.04 15.44
CA GLN A 12 3.29 13.79 15.68
C GLN A 12 3.61 14.00 17.17
N LYS A 13 2.59 14.22 18.00
CA LYS A 13 2.77 14.53 19.43
C LYS A 13 2.96 13.29 20.30
N GLU A 14 2.28 12.20 19.97
CA GLU A 14 2.20 11.02 20.84
C GLU A 14 2.97 9.84 20.26
N ILE A 15 2.68 9.45 19.01
CA ILE A 15 3.19 8.20 18.43
C ILE A 15 4.63 8.35 17.93
N PHE A 16 4.93 9.42 17.19
CA PHE A 16 6.24 9.64 16.58
C PHE A 16 7.38 9.72 17.61
N PRO A 17 7.27 10.46 18.74
CA PRO A 17 8.34 10.55 19.73
C PRO A 17 8.65 9.19 20.38
N GLN A 18 7.62 8.37 20.64
CA GLN A 18 7.77 7.04 21.23
C GLN A 18 8.51 6.06 20.31
N ARG A 19 8.38 6.23 18.99
CA ARG A 19 8.98 5.37 17.97
C ARG A 19 10.05 6.09 17.13
N LYS A 20 10.67 7.13 17.69
CA LYS A 20 11.62 7.99 16.97
C LYS A 20 12.78 7.23 16.34
N GLU A 21 13.30 6.23 17.05
CA GLU A 21 14.43 5.43 16.55
C GLU A 21 14.04 4.53 15.37
N LEU A 22 12.84 3.95 15.41
CA LEU A 22 12.28 3.20 14.29
C LEU A 22 12.14 4.10 13.05
N PHE A 23 11.55 5.28 13.19
CA PHE A 23 11.39 6.18 12.04
C PHE A 23 12.73 6.74 11.54
N ARG A 24 13.71 6.94 12.43
CA ARG A 24 15.07 7.35 12.05
C ARG A 24 15.77 6.27 11.21
N SER A 25 15.67 5.01 11.59
CA SER A 25 16.26 3.91 10.82
C SER A 25 15.58 3.76 9.45
N LEU A 26 14.24 3.82 9.41
CA LEU A 26 13.45 3.76 8.18
C LEU A 26 13.70 4.94 7.23
N ALA A 27 14.02 6.13 7.74
CA ALA A 27 14.39 7.28 6.92
C ALA A 27 15.73 7.10 6.20
N SER A 28 16.59 6.24 6.73
CA SER A 28 17.93 5.96 6.18
C SER A 28 17.88 4.91 5.08
N SER A 29 17.07 3.86 5.28
CA SER A 29 16.93 2.75 4.36
C SER A 29 15.63 1.97 4.62
N GLN A 30 15.09 1.36 3.57
CA GLN A 30 13.98 0.41 3.66
C GLN A 30 14.40 -0.93 3.06
N ASN A 31 14.05 -2.03 3.73
CA ASN A 31 14.27 -3.40 3.24
C ASN A 31 13.04 -4.26 3.53
N PRO A 32 11.93 -4.02 2.82
CA PRO A 32 10.67 -4.75 3.03
C PRO A 32 10.83 -6.23 2.66
N LYS A 33 10.21 -7.11 3.44
CA LYS A 33 10.30 -8.56 3.26
C LYS A 33 9.44 -9.07 2.10
N ALA A 34 8.38 -8.34 1.78
CA ALA A 34 7.41 -8.74 0.76
C ALA A 34 6.75 -7.52 0.09
N LEU A 35 6.35 -7.71 -1.17
CA LEU A 35 5.43 -6.86 -1.90
C LEU A 35 3.99 -7.34 -1.65
N PHE A 36 3.12 -6.45 -1.18
CA PHE A 36 1.70 -6.72 -1.01
C PHE A 36 0.87 -5.89 -2.00
N ILE A 37 0.15 -6.55 -2.91
CA ILE A 37 -0.76 -5.90 -3.85
C ILE A 37 -2.19 -6.06 -3.35
N SER A 38 -2.90 -4.96 -3.13
CA SER A 38 -4.23 -4.96 -2.51
C SER A 38 -5.21 -3.97 -3.15
N CYS A 39 -6.47 -4.07 -2.76
CA CYS A 39 -7.50 -3.13 -3.20
C CYS A 39 -7.32 -1.77 -2.52
N SER A 40 -7.66 -0.71 -3.24
CA SER A 40 -7.89 0.62 -2.65
C SER A 40 -9.13 0.67 -1.73
N ASP A 41 -9.84 -0.44 -1.54
CA ASP A 41 -10.95 -0.58 -0.59
C ASP A 41 -10.53 -0.12 0.82
N SER A 42 -11.28 0.84 1.39
CA SER A 42 -10.97 1.47 2.66
C SER A 42 -11.02 0.51 3.87
N ARG A 43 -11.66 -0.65 3.71
CA ARG A 43 -11.80 -1.67 4.76
C ARG A 43 -10.57 -2.55 4.90
N LEU A 44 -9.70 -2.56 3.89
CA LEU A 44 -8.49 -3.37 3.87
C LEU A 44 -7.26 -2.50 4.11
N VAL A 45 -6.60 -2.72 5.24
CA VAL A 45 -5.30 -2.12 5.57
C VAL A 45 -4.28 -3.27 5.68
N PRO A 46 -3.42 -3.50 4.67
CA PRO A 46 -2.53 -4.66 4.62
C PRO A 46 -1.68 -4.84 5.87
N GLU A 47 -1.09 -3.76 6.38
CA GLU A 47 -0.24 -3.75 7.57
C GLU A 47 -0.99 -4.19 8.82
N LEU A 48 -2.24 -3.75 8.96
CA LEU A 48 -3.11 -4.13 10.08
C LEU A 48 -3.51 -5.61 10.00
N VAL A 49 -3.91 -6.08 8.82
CA VAL A 49 -4.36 -7.47 8.63
C VAL A 49 -3.22 -8.47 8.82
N THR A 50 -2.02 -8.10 8.39
CA THR A 50 -0.84 -8.98 8.43
C THR A 50 0.01 -8.78 9.68
N GLN A 51 -0.39 -7.89 10.59
CA GLN A 51 0.33 -7.57 11.83
C GLN A 51 1.80 -7.17 11.57
N GLN A 52 2.02 -6.36 10.53
CA GLN A 52 3.34 -5.90 10.12
C GLN A 52 3.58 -4.46 10.56
N GLU A 53 4.84 -4.18 10.90
CA GLU A 53 5.30 -2.84 11.28
C GLU A 53 5.70 -2.00 10.05
N PRO A 54 5.74 -0.66 10.17
CA PRO A 54 6.22 0.21 9.10
C PRO A 54 7.59 -0.23 8.57
N GLY A 55 7.71 -0.31 7.24
CA GLY A 55 8.93 -0.74 6.56
C GLY A 55 9.08 -2.25 6.36
N GLN A 56 8.20 -3.09 6.90
CA GLN A 56 8.24 -4.54 6.67
C GLN A 56 7.57 -4.97 5.36
N LEU A 57 6.59 -4.21 4.88
CA LEU A 57 5.87 -4.47 3.63
C LEU A 57 6.07 -3.31 2.64
N PHE A 58 6.19 -3.64 1.36
CA PHE A 58 6.06 -2.70 0.26
C PHE A 58 4.65 -2.85 -0.34
N VAL A 59 3.80 -1.84 -0.17
CA VAL A 59 2.37 -1.97 -0.47
C VAL A 59 1.99 -1.20 -1.72
N ILE A 60 1.32 -1.87 -2.66
CA ILE A 60 0.68 -1.25 -3.83
C ILE A 60 -0.82 -1.43 -3.70
N ARG A 61 -1.57 -0.33 -3.84
CA ARG A 61 -3.04 -0.33 -3.74
C ARG A 61 -3.66 0.26 -5.00
N ASN A 62 -4.49 -0.51 -5.69
CA ASN A 62 -5.26 -0.03 -6.82
C ASN A 62 -6.68 -0.62 -6.84
N ALA A 63 -7.57 -0.06 -7.64
CA ALA A 63 -8.93 -0.57 -7.79
C ALA A 63 -8.88 -1.95 -8.49
N GLY A 64 -9.38 -2.98 -7.81
CA GLY A 64 -9.43 -4.34 -8.34
C GLY A 64 -8.12 -5.12 -8.23
N ASN A 65 -7.09 -4.57 -7.56
CA ASN A 65 -5.83 -5.27 -7.26
C ASN A 65 -5.12 -5.74 -8.55
N ILE A 66 -5.29 -4.99 -9.63
CA ILE A 66 -4.90 -5.38 -10.97
C ILE A 66 -3.39 -5.28 -11.11
N VAL A 67 -2.77 -6.35 -11.63
CA VAL A 67 -1.37 -6.38 -12.02
C VAL A 67 -1.33 -6.44 -13.55
N PRO A 68 -1.04 -5.33 -14.25
CA PRO A 68 -1.00 -5.34 -15.70
C PRO A 68 0.18 -6.16 -16.21
N SER A 69 -0.01 -6.83 -17.35
CA SER A 69 1.10 -7.48 -18.05
C SER A 69 2.16 -6.46 -18.48
N PHE A 70 3.42 -6.87 -18.47
CA PHE A 70 4.52 -6.06 -18.99
C PHE A 70 4.35 -5.84 -20.51
N GLY A 71 4.36 -4.59 -20.95
CA GLY A 71 4.24 -4.24 -22.36
C GLY A 71 4.32 -2.73 -22.61
N PRO A 72 4.56 -2.31 -23.86
CA PRO A 72 4.78 -0.90 -24.23
C PRO A 72 3.53 -0.03 -24.15
N GLU A 73 2.36 -0.63 -23.93
CA GLU A 73 1.07 0.07 -23.82
C GLU A 73 0.80 0.38 -22.34
N PRO A 74 0.82 1.65 -21.91
CA PRO A 74 0.46 2.04 -20.55
C PRO A 74 -1.07 1.91 -20.37
N GLY A 75 -1.55 0.69 -20.10
CA GLY A 75 -2.98 0.41 -20.04
C GLY A 75 -3.28 -1.07 -20.23
N GLY A 76 -2.86 -1.90 -19.28
CA GLY A 76 -3.04 -3.34 -19.35
C GLY A 76 -4.50 -3.78 -19.29
N CYS A 77 -5.07 -4.10 -20.46
CA CYS A 77 -5.84 -5.31 -20.72
C CYS A 77 -5.86 -5.52 -22.24
N ARG A 78 -4.87 -6.21 -22.81
CA ARG A 78 -5.13 -6.84 -24.12
C ARG A 78 -6.24 -7.84 -23.88
N ARG A 79 -7.46 -7.51 -24.30
CA ARG A 79 -8.42 -8.56 -24.63
C ARG A 79 -7.71 -9.46 -25.63
N PRO A 80 -7.50 -10.76 -25.35
CA PRO A 80 -7.18 -11.66 -26.44
C PRO A 80 -8.35 -11.50 -27.42
N SER A 81 -8.06 -11.26 -28.70
CA SER A 81 -9.07 -10.97 -29.72
C SER A 81 -10.10 -12.08 -29.92
N ASN A 82 -10.07 -13.15 -29.10
CA ASN A 82 -10.93 -14.31 -29.25
C ASN A 82 -11.38 -15.03 -27.95
N THR A 83 -11.26 -14.45 -26.76
CA THR A 83 -11.86 -15.07 -25.55
C THR A 83 -13.13 -14.36 -25.09
N ARG A 84 -14.26 -14.97 -25.46
CA ARG A 84 -15.53 -14.87 -24.73
C ARG A 84 -15.30 -15.28 -23.28
N LEU A 85 -15.17 -14.31 -22.38
CA LEU A 85 -15.09 -14.53 -20.93
C LEU A 85 -16.09 -13.61 -20.23
N TRP A 86 -17.38 -13.85 -20.52
CA TRP A 86 -18.54 -13.62 -19.64
C TRP A 86 -19.67 -14.53 -20.14
N ARG A 87 -19.54 -15.82 -19.84
CA ARG A 87 -20.61 -16.75 -19.51
C ARG A 87 -20.20 -17.45 -18.23
#